data_AF-A0A833GHK1-F1
#
_entry.id   AF-A0A833GHK1-F1
#
_cell.length_a   1.000
_cell.length_b   1.000
_cell.length_c   1.000
_cell.angle_alpha   90.00
_cell.angle_beta   90.00
_cell.angle_gamma   90.00
#
_symmetry.space_group_name_H-M   'P 1'
#
loop_
_entity.id
_entity.type
_entity.pdbx_description
1 polymer ?
#
loop_
_entity_poly.entity_id
_entity_poly.type
_entity_poly.pdbx_seq_one_letter_code
_entity_poly.pdbx_strand_id
1 'polypeptide(L)'
;MSPAAKAQWQIHFCVLLWGFTAILGKLISLAALPLVWWRMLIVVVALALVPRTWRGLRAIPPRLVLAYAGIGVLVALHWLTFYGSIKLANASVGATCIALATPMTALLEPWLAR
;
A
#
# COMPACT_ATOMS: atom_id res chain seq x y z
N MET A 1 -7.21 27.90 -4.06
CA MET A 1 -6.50 26.85 -4.82
C MET A 1 -7.51 26.02 -5.59
N SER A 2 -7.23 25.65 -6.85
CA SER A 2 -8.12 24.76 -7.60
C SER A 2 -8.16 23.35 -6.94
N PRO A 3 -9.25 22.59 -7.11
CA PRO A 3 -9.33 21.19 -6.64
C PRO A 3 -8.16 20.34 -7.13
N ALA A 4 -7.73 20.54 -8.38
CA ALA A 4 -6.58 19.86 -8.98
C ALA A 4 -5.27 20.20 -8.26
N ALA A 5 -5.01 21.49 -7.99
CA ALA A 5 -3.81 21.89 -7.27
C ALA A 5 -3.77 21.30 -5.85
N LYS A 6 -4.92 21.24 -5.15
CA LYS A 6 -5.02 20.61 -3.83
C LYS A 6 -4.69 19.11 -3.88
N ALA A 7 -5.24 18.38 -4.85
CA ALA A 7 -4.96 16.96 -5.03
C ALA A 7 -3.47 16.71 -5.36
N GLN A 8 -2.88 17.55 -6.20
CA GLN A 8 -1.46 17.44 -6.56
C GLN A 8 -0.56 17.55 -5.31
N TRP A 9 -0.82 18.54 -4.46
CA TRP A 9 -0.09 18.73 -3.20
C TRP A 9 -0.25 17.55 -2.24
N GLN A 10 -1.47 17.00 -2.14
CA GLN A 10 -1.71 15.81 -1.31
C GLN A 10 -0.92 14.61 -1.80
N ILE A 11 -0.87 14.37 -3.12
CA ILE A 11 -0.08 13.27 -3.70
C ILE A 11 1.41 13.45 -3.41
N HIS A 12 1.96 14.65 -3.62
CA HIS A 12 3.38 14.90 -3.37
C HIS A 12 3.73 14.70 -1.89
N PHE A 13 2.86 15.13 -0.98
CA PHE A 13 3.02 14.89 0.44
C PHE A 13 2.95 13.40 0.79
N CYS A 14 2.03 12.65 0.19
CA CYS A 14 1.96 11.19 0.35
C CYS A 14 3.24 10.49 -0.13
N VAL A 15 3.77 10.89 -1.30
CA VAL A 15 5.02 10.34 -1.85
C VAL A 15 6.20 10.63 -0.92
N LEU A 16 6.28 11.84 -0.38
CA LEU A 16 7.31 12.21 0.60
C LEU A 16 7.24 11.30 1.84
N LEU A 17 6.06 11.12 2.44
CA LEU A 17 5.86 10.21 3.58
C LEU A 17 6.23 8.76 3.24
N TRP A 18 5.92 8.32 2.03
CA TRP A 18 6.27 6.98 1.55
C TRP A 18 7.79 6.75 1.51
N GLY A 19 8.56 7.76 1.10
CA GLY A 19 10.03 7.70 1.09
C GLY A 19 10.64 7.39 2.46
N PHE A 20 10.09 7.96 3.53
CA PHE A 20 10.54 7.67 4.90
C PHE A 20 10.17 6.26 5.38
N THR A 21 9.11 5.68 4.82
CA THR A 21 8.57 4.38 5.26
C THR A 21 9.58 3.25 5.06
N ALA A 22 10.35 3.27 3.96
CA ALA A 22 11.39 2.28 3.71
C ALA A 22 12.55 2.36 4.73
N ILE A 23 12.94 3.59 5.11
CA ILE A 23 13.98 3.84 6.11
C ILE A 23 13.51 3.36 7.49
N LEU A 24 12.30 3.74 7.90
CA LEU A 24 11.71 3.30 9.17
C LEU A 24 11.56 1.77 9.23
N GLY A 25 11.14 1.13 8.13
CA GLY A 25 11.06 -0.32 8.02
C GLY A 25 12.41 -1.01 8.23
N LYS A 26 13.52 -0.42 7.75
CA LYS A 26 14.88 -0.92 8.03
C LYS A 26 15.26 -0.77 9.50
N LEU A 27 14.96 0.38 10.12
CA LEU A 27 15.31 0.71 11.50
C LEU A 27 14.56 -0.15 12.55
N ILE A 28 13.33 -0.57 12.27
CA ILE A 28 12.55 -1.39 13.19
C ILE A 28 13.14 -2.80 13.26
N SER A 29 13.45 -3.31 14.46
CA SER A 29 14.10 -4.62 14.66
C SER A 29 13.24 -5.84 14.31
N LEU A 30 11.92 -5.66 14.16
CA LEU A 30 11.00 -6.74 13.79
C LEU A 30 11.30 -7.29 12.39
N ALA A 31 11.10 -8.59 12.23
CA ALA A 31 11.09 -9.25 10.92
C ALA A 31 9.93 -8.72 10.05
N ALA A 32 10.06 -8.86 8.72
CA ALA A 32 9.11 -8.28 7.76
C ALA A 32 7.66 -8.73 7.98
N LEU A 33 7.44 -10.01 8.31
CA LEU A 33 6.09 -10.56 8.55
C LEU A 33 5.41 -9.92 9.78
N PRO A 34 6.01 -9.94 11.00
CA PRO A 34 5.47 -9.22 12.15
C PRO A 34 5.25 -7.73 11.88
N LEU A 35 6.17 -7.06 11.18
CA LEU A 35 6.06 -5.64 10.85
C LEU A 35 4.80 -5.34 10.04
N VAL A 36 4.58 -6.08 8.95
CA VAL A 36 3.40 -5.90 8.08
C VAL A 36 2.13 -6.27 8.82
N TRP A 37 2.16 -7.38 9.57
CA TRP A 37 1.03 -7.86 10.35
C TRP A 37 0.54 -6.81 11.36
N TRP A 38 1.44 -6.25 12.17
CA TRP A 38 1.10 -5.22 13.15
C TRP A 38 0.56 -3.95 12.51
N ARG A 39 1.16 -3.50 11.40
CA ARG A 39 0.67 -2.32 10.67
C ARG A 39 -0.74 -2.54 10.12
N MET A 40 -1.01 -3.71 9.55
CA MET A 40 -2.35 -4.05 9.06
C MET A 40 -3.35 -4.14 10.20
N LEU A 41 -2.99 -4.75 11.32
CA LEU A 41 -3.86 -4.88 12.47
C LEU A 41 -4.27 -3.51 13.05
N ILE A 42 -3.31 -2.58 13.20
CA ILE A 42 -3.59 -1.22 13.67
C ILE A 42 -4.58 -0.51 12.74
N VAL A 43 -4.40 -0.63 11.41
CA VAL A 43 -5.30 -0.02 10.43
C VAL A 43 -6.69 -0.64 10.50
N VAL A 44 -6.78 -1.98 10.59
CA VAL A 44 -8.06 -2.68 10.70
C VAL A 44 -8.81 -2.26 11.96
N VAL A 45 -8.13 -2.22 13.12
CA VAL A 45 -8.74 -1.77 14.38
C VAL A 45 -9.19 -0.32 14.27
N ALA A 46 -8.34 0.58 13.77
CA ALA A 46 -8.70 1.99 13.60
C ALA A 46 -9.92 2.18 12.68
N LEU A 47 -10.00 1.44 11.57
CA LEU A 47 -11.15 1.49 10.66
C LEU A 47 -12.39 0.85 11.28
N ALA A 48 -12.25 -0.22 12.06
CA ALA A 48 -13.36 -0.86 12.77
C ALA A 48 -13.99 0.05 13.83
N LEU A 49 -13.22 0.96 14.42
CA LEU A 49 -13.73 1.97 15.35
C LEU A 49 -14.54 3.07 14.65
N VAL A 50 -14.45 3.21 13.32
CA VAL A 50 -15.20 4.21 12.55
C VAL A 50 -16.57 3.65 12.14
N PRO A 51 -17.69 4.18 12.65
CA PRO A 51 -19.03 3.63 12.37
C PRO A 51 -19.45 3.69 10.89
N ARG A 52 -18.83 4.60 10.12
CA ARG A 52 -19.06 4.70 8.67
C ARG A 52 -18.50 3.49 7.91
N THR A 53 -17.43 2.86 8.41
CA THR A 53 -16.83 1.68 7.79
C THR A 53 -17.82 0.52 7.72
N TRP A 54 -18.53 0.25 8.81
CA TRP A 54 -19.52 -0.84 8.89
C TRP A 54 -20.71 -0.62 7.96
N ARG A 55 -21.17 0.63 7.81
CA ARG A 55 -22.23 0.98 6.87
C ARG A 55 -21.79 0.79 5.43
N GLY A 56 -20.56 1.20 5.10
CA GLY A 56 -19.97 0.93 3.79
C GLY A 56 -19.86 -0.56 3.51
N LEU A 57 -19.33 -1.34 4.46
CA LEU A 57 -19.12 -2.78 4.30
C LEU A 57 -20.42 -3.55 4.04
N ARG A 58 -21.50 -3.21 4.75
CA ARG A 58 -22.82 -3.81 4.56
C ARG A 58 -23.47 -3.48 3.21
N ALA A 59 -23.08 -2.37 2.59
CA ALA A 59 -23.60 -1.94 1.30
C ALA A 59 -22.88 -2.62 0.12
N ILE A 60 -21.75 -3.31 0.35
CA ILE A 60 -20.97 -3.94 -0.72
C ILE A 60 -21.57 -5.30 -1.06
N PRO A 61 -21.86 -5.59 -2.34
CA PRO A 61 -22.34 -6.89 -2.77
C PRO A 61 -21.26 -7.97 -2.57
N PRO A 62 -21.63 -9.22 -2.24
CA PRO A 62 -20.69 -10.28 -1.88
C PRO A 62 -19.64 -10.58 -2.95
N ARG A 63 -19.98 -10.40 -4.24
CA ARG A 63 -19.01 -10.54 -5.34
C ARG A 63 -17.90 -9.50 -5.27
N LEU A 64 -18.20 -8.25 -4.92
CA LEU A 64 -17.20 -7.20 -4.73
C LEU A 64 -16.39 -7.42 -3.45
N VAL A 65 -17.01 -7.95 -2.39
CA VAL A 65 -16.28 -8.35 -1.18
C VAL A 65 -15.17 -9.35 -1.51
N LEU A 66 -15.47 -10.37 -2.30
CA LEU A 66 -14.47 -11.37 -2.70
C LEU A 66 -13.37 -10.76 -3.59
N ALA A 67 -13.74 -9.89 -4.53
CA ALA A 67 -12.77 -9.18 -5.38
C ALA A 67 -11.83 -8.30 -4.54
N TYR A 68 -12.37 -7.52 -3.60
CA TYR A 68 -11.57 -6.69 -2.70
C TYR A 68 -10.71 -7.51 -1.74
N ALA A 69 -11.19 -8.66 -1.26
CA ALA A 69 -10.39 -9.58 -0.46
C ALA A 69 -9.19 -10.10 -1.27
N GLY A 70 -9.40 -10.49 -2.53
CA GLY A 70 -8.33 -10.92 -3.43
C GLY A 70 -7.28 -9.82 -3.67
N ILE A 71 -7.72 -8.59 -3.93
CA ILE A 71 -6.84 -7.42 -4.04
C ILE A 71 -6.06 -7.20 -2.73
N GLY A 72 -6.73 -7.34 -1.57
CA GLY A 72 -6.10 -7.22 -0.26
C GLY A 72 -4.98 -8.24 -0.05
N VAL A 73 -5.18 -9.50 -0.44
CA VAL A 73 -4.16 -10.55 -0.37
C VAL A 73 -2.96 -10.21 -1.26
N LEU A 74 -3.20 -9.78 -2.51
CA LEU A 74 -2.13 -9.38 -3.43
C LEU A 74 -1.31 -8.21 -2.89
N VAL A 75 -1.99 -7.19 -2.35
CA VAL A 75 -1.35 -6.01 -1.76
C VAL A 75 -0.56 -6.39 -0.51
N ALA A 76 -1.10 -7.26 0.36
CA ALA A 76 -0.40 -7.73 1.55
C ALA A 76 0.88 -8.51 1.19
N LEU A 77 0.80 -9.41 0.21
CA LEU A 77 1.95 -10.14 -0.33
C LEU A 77 3.00 -9.19 -0.91
N HIS A 78 2.58 -8.21 -1.69
CA HIS A 78 3.47 -7.18 -2.24
C HIS A 78 4.22 -6.44 -1.13
N TRP A 79 3.52 -5.99 -0.08
CA TRP A 79 4.18 -5.31 1.04
C TRP A 79 5.12 -6.23 1.82
N LEU A 80 4.73 -7.48 2.03
CA LEU A 80 5.57 -8.46 2.70
C LEU A 80 6.88 -8.69 1.94
N THR A 81 6.83 -8.89 0.62
CA THR A 81 8.03 -9.07 -0.21
C THR A 81 8.86 -7.80 -0.31
N PHE A 82 8.24 -6.62 -0.31
CA PHE A 82 8.93 -5.33 -0.26
C PHE A 82 9.72 -5.13 1.04
N TYR A 83 9.11 -5.33 2.21
CA TYR A 83 9.87 -5.22 3.47
C TYR A 83 10.89 -6.36 3.62
N GLY A 84 10.59 -7.54 3.07
CA GLY A 84 11.54 -8.64 2.98
C GLY A 84 12.80 -8.24 2.20
N SER A 85 12.65 -7.64 1.02
CA SER A 85 13.79 -7.22 0.19
C SER A 85 14.60 -6.09 0.84
N ILE A 86 13.95 -5.15 1.53
CA ILE A 86 14.65 -4.09 2.30
C ILE A 86 15.51 -4.70 3.41
N LYS A 87 15.02 -5.74 4.10
CA LYS A 87 15.73 -6.41 5.19
C LYS A 87 16.88 -7.29 4.69
N LEU A 88 16.74 -7.91 3.52
CA LEU A 88 17.78 -8.74 2.91
C LEU A 88 18.86 -7.92 2.19
N ALA A 89 18.49 -6.78 1.60
CA ALA A 89 19.40 -5.86 0.94
C ALA A 89 19.50 -4.54 1.70
N ASN A 90 18.91 -3.47 1.18
CA ASN A 90 18.83 -2.17 1.86
C ASN A 90 17.63 -1.35 1.37
N ALA A 91 17.31 -0.29 2.11
CA ALA A 91 16.17 0.59 1.83
C ALA A 91 16.27 1.28 0.45
N SER A 92 17.49 1.65 0.02
CA SER A 92 17.71 2.32 -1.26
C SER A 92 17.41 1.40 -2.44
N VAL A 93 17.84 0.14 -2.40
CA VAL A 93 17.53 -0.87 -3.43
C VAL A 93 16.02 -1.09 -3.51
N GLY A 94 15.34 -1.26 -2.37
CA GLY A 94 13.88 -1.39 -2.34
C GLY A 94 13.16 -0.20 -2.98
N ALA A 95 13.58 1.03 -2.67
CA ALA A 95 13.01 2.25 -3.25
C ALA A 95 13.22 2.33 -4.77
N THR A 96 14.42 1.98 -5.26
CA THR A 96 14.70 1.93 -6.70
C THR A 96 13.83 0.90 -7.42
N CYS A 97 13.57 -0.26 -6.80
CA CYS A 97 12.67 -1.26 -7.38
C CYS A 97 11.22 -0.75 -7.49
N ILE A 98 10.73 0.08 -6.55
CA ILE A 98 9.42 0.71 -6.67
C ILE A 98 9.35 1.65 -7.89
N ALA A 99 10.45 2.31 -8.26
CA ALA A 99 10.47 3.18 -9.44
C ALA A 99 10.22 2.43 -10.75
N LEU A 100 10.43 1.11 -10.79
CA LEU A 100 10.08 0.27 -11.94
C LEU A 100 8.57 0.08 -12.12
N ALA A 101 7.74 0.42 -11.12
CA ALA A 101 6.28 0.29 -11.23
C ALA A 101 5.71 1.12 -12.39
N THR A 102 6.22 2.34 -12.61
CA THR A 102 5.75 3.23 -13.69
C THR A 102 6.00 2.65 -15.09
N PRO A 103 7.23 2.27 -15.47
CA PRO A 103 7.46 1.64 -16.77
C PRO A 103 6.76 0.28 -16.92
N MET A 104 6.65 -0.51 -15.85
CA MET A 104 5.86 -1.76 -15.88
C MET A 104 4.37 -1.49 -16.12
N THR A 105 3.83 -0.43 -15.52
CA THR A 105 2.43 -0.04 -15.73
C THR A 105 2.20 0.40 -17.17
N ALA A 106 3.07 1.24 -17.73
CA ALA A 106 2.97 1.67 -19.14
C ALA A 106 3.05 0.49 -20.13
N LEU A 107 3.76 -0.58 -19.78
CA LEU A 107 3.85 -1.80 -20.59
C LEU A 107 2.61 -2.69 -20.48
N LEU A 108 2.04 -2.80 -19.28
CA LEU A 108 0.91 -3.67 -18.97
C LEU A 108 -0.46 -3.04 -19.30
N GLU A 109 -0.58 -1.73 -19.16
CA GLU A 109 -1.81 -0.96 -19.36
C GLU A 109 -2.50 -1.26 -20.72
N PRO A 110 -1.79 -1.32 -21.87
CA PRO A 110 -2.41 -1.64 -23.16
C PRO A 110 -3.08 -3.02 -23.23
N TRP A 111 -2.63 -3.97 -22.40
CA TRP A 111 -3.16 -5.33 -22.36
C TRP A 111 -4.29 -5.49 -21.35
N LEU A 112 -4.23 -4.79 -20.22
CA LEU A 112 -5.19 -4.95 -19.12
C LEU A 112 -6.35 -3.93 -19.14
N ALA A 113 -6.12 -2.72 -19.66
CA ALA A 113 -7.07 -1.60 -19.61
C ALA A 113 -7.71 -1.26 -20.97
N ARG A 114 -7.54 -2.16 -21.96
CA ARG A 114 -8.34 -2.16 -23.19
C ARG A 114 -9.77 -2.62 -22.91
#